data_AF-A0A0L7R0N7-F1
#
_entry.id   AF-A0A0L7R0N7-F1
#
_cell.length_a   1.000
_cell.length_b   1.000
_cell.length_c   1.000
_cell.angle_alpha   90.00
_cell.angle_beta   90.00
_cell.angle_gamma   90.00
#
_symmetry.space_group_name_H-M   'P 1'
#
loop_
_entity.id
_entity.type
_entity.pdbx_description
1 polymer ?
#
loop_
_entity_poly.entity_id
_entity_poly.type
_entity_poly.pdbx_seq_one_letter_code
_entity_poly.pdbx_strand_id
1 'polypeptide(L)'
;MVYTKNFTFPSDEELEQQELNISYPYIKAAAFFIGKRCEWYNNEYTLCRYELKDPRKCLKEGKDITNCALEVFQDIKKNCRNEFQAHVDCMLASSLNGEEKCGKTQGSFDKCMKEKLNIERPYYGYFCEAKVHDSPRPKPEPRKEPVFPNRLPDPAPAPYPPPRHGWRGLFAE
;
A
#
# COMPACT_ATOMS: atom_id res chain seq x y z
N MET A 1 0.21 21.98 3.52
CA MET A 1 0.76 21.78 2.17
C MET A 1 0.51 23.05 1.38
N VAL A 2 1.56 23.70 0.88
CA VAL A 2 1.43 24.90 0.04
C VAL A 2 1.70 24.48 -1.39
N TYR A 3 0.66 24.52 -2.24
CA TYR A 3 0.80 24.25 -3.66
C TYR A 3 1.32 25.50 -4.36
N THR A 4 2.31 25.34 -5.24
CA THR A 4 2.83 26.44 -6.06
C THR A 4 1.94 26.64 -7.30
N LYS A 5 2.01 27.82 -7.92
CA LYS A 5 1.24 28.13 -9.15
C LYS A 5 1.48 27.15 -10.30
N ASN A 6 2.61 26.45 -10.29
CA ASN A 6 3.01 25.50 -11.34
C ASN A 6 2.46 24.08 -11.10
N PHE A 7 1.71 23.86 -10.01
CA PHE A 7 1.17 22.57 -9.65
C PHE A 7 -0.14 22.31 -10.41
N THR A 8 -0.14 21.30 -11.29
CA THR A 8 -1.32 20.91 -12.07
C THR A 8 -2.14 19.84 -11.36
N PHE A 9 -3.35 20.16 -10.93
CA PHE A 9 -4.30 19.16 -10.45
C PHE A 9 -4.89 18.38 -11.65
N PRO A 10 -5.25 17.10 -11.44
CA PRO A 10 -6.06 16.37 -12.42
C PRO A 10 -7.42 17.06 -12.60
N SER A 11 -8.09 16.81 -13.71
CA SER A 11 -9.45 17.32 -13.94
C SER A 11 -10.46 16.60 -13.04
N ASP A 12 -11.60 17.24 -12.78
CA ASP A 12 -12.66 16.62 -11.97
C ASP A 12 -13.23 15.37 -12.64
N GLU A 13 -13.32 15.36 -13.98
CA GLU A 13 -13.74 14.19 -14.77
C GLU A 13 -12.82 12.97 -14.58
N GLU A 14 -11.51 13.20 -14.39
CA GLU A 14 -10.56 12.13 -14.10
C GLU A 14 -10.73 11.56 -12.69
N LEU A 15 -11.29 12.33 -11.76
CA LEU A 15 -11.54 11.91 -10.38
C LEU A 15 -12.89 11.22 -10.22
N GLU A 16 -13.84 11.49 -11.10
CA GLU A 16 -15.16 10.87 -11.05
C GLU A 16 -15.06 9.35 -11.27
N GLN A 17 -15.60 8.61 -10.30
CA GLN A 17 -15.79 7.18 -10.34
C GLN A 17 -16.94 6.77 -9.42
N GLN A 18 -17.52 5.59 -9.66
CA GLN A 18 -18.43 4.96 -8.72
C GLN A 18 -17.74 4.66 -7.38
N GLU A 19 -18.26 5.27 -6.32
CA GLU A 19 -17.77 5.10 -4.95
C GLU A 19 -18.42 3.92 -4.22
N LEU A 20 -17.72 3.45 -3.18
CA LEU A 20 -18.23 2.46 -2.24
C LEU A 20 -19.11 3.13 -1.17
N ASN A 21 -20.40 3.26 -1.46
CA ASN A 21 -21.38 3.87 -0.53
C ASN A 21 -21.83 2.91 0.58
N ILE A 22 -20.88 2.45 1.41
CA ILE A 22 -21.11 1.52 2.52
C ILE A 22 -20.39 2.00 3.78
N SER A 23 -20.92 1.64 4.96
CA SER A 23 -20.31 2.03 6.22
C SER A 23 -19.14 1.11 6.60
N TYR A 24 -18.25 1.62 7.46
CA TYR A 24 -17.07 0.92 7.98
C TYR A 24 -17.29 -0.55 8.41
N PRO A 25 -18.34 -0.92 9.18
CA PRO A 25 -18.52 -2.32 9.61
C PRO A 25 -18.70 -3.29 8.44
N TYR A 26 -19.35 -2.87 7.34
CA TYR A 26 -19.50 -3.71 6.15
C TYR A 26 -18.14 -3.96 5.47
N ILE A 27 -17.31 -2.92 5.39
CA ILE A 27 -15.95 -3.03 4.84
C ILE A 27 -15.11 -3.94 5.74
N LYS A 28 -15.22 -3.78 7.06
CA LYS A 28 -14.46 -4.59 8.03
C LYS A 28 -14.81 -6.08 7.93
N ALA A 29 -16.09 -6.45 7.80
CA ALA A 29 -16.50 -7.85 7.64
C ALA A 29 -15.93 -8.48 6.37
N ALA A 30 -15.96 -7.73 5.27
CA ALA A 30 -15.53 -8.22 3.97
C ALA A 30 -14.02 -8.09 3.73
N ALA A 31 -13.27 -7.46 4.65
CA ALA A 31 -11.88 -7.06 4.43
C ALA A 31 -10.97 -8.22 4.00
N PHE A 32 -11.09 -9.40 4.64
CA PHE A 32 -10.28 -10.56 4.31
C PHE A 32 -10.57 -11.08 2.89
N PHE A 33 -11.83 -11.08 2.47
CA PHE A 33 -12.26 -11.54 1.16
C PHE A 33 -11.89 -10.56 0.05
N ILE A 34 -12.07 -9.26 0.29
CA ILE A 34 -11.63 -8.20 -0.63
C ILE A 34 -10.11 -8.25 -0.77
N GLY A 35 -9.38 -8.36 0.33
CA GLY A 35 -7.93 -8.44 0.33
C GLY A 35 -7.40 -9.65 -0.47
N LYS A 36 -8.07 -10.81 -0.38
CA LYS A 36 -7.66 -12.02 -1.09
C LYS A 36 -8.05 -11.99 -2.58
N ARG A 37 -9.25 -11.51 -2.90
CA ARG A 37 -9.74 -11.44 -4.29
C ARG A 37 -9.08 -10.33 -5.08
N CYS A 38 -8.95 -9.14 -4.49
CA CYS A 38 -8.39 -7.95 -5.12
C CYS A 38 -6.88 -7.79 -4.84
N GLU A 39 -6.20 -8.87 -4.48
CA GLU A 39 -4.80 -8.85 -4.06
C GLU A 39 -3.87 -8.23 -5.11
N TRP A 40 -4.06 -8.61 -6.37
CA TRP A 40 -3.26 -8.11 -7.48
C TRP A 40 -3.38 -6.58 -7.63
N TYR A 41 -4.61 -6.06 -7.68
CA TYR A 41 -4.89 -4.63 -7.82
C TYR A 41 -4.38 -3.83 -6.61
N ASN A 42 -4.59 -4.33 -5.40
CA ASN A 42 -4.15 -3.69 -4.16
C ASN A 42 -2.63 -3.57 -4.09
N ASN A 43 -1.92 -4.63 -4.48
CA ASN A 43 -0.47 -4.63 -4.50
C ASN A 43 0.07 -3.66 -5.55
N GLU A 44 -0.56 -3.60 -6.73
CA GLU A 44 -0.13 -2.70 -7.80
C GLU A 44 -0.27 -1.22 -7.43
N TYR A 45 -1.41 -0.82 -6.86
CA TYR A 45 -1.60 0.55 -6.37
C TYR A 45 -0.65 0.90 -5.23
N THR A 46 -0.45 -0.03 -4.29
CA THR A 46 0.45 0.20 -3.15
C THR A 46 1.89 0.34 -3.62
N LEU A 47 2.33 -0.47 -4.58
CA LEU A 47 3.64 -0.37 -5.23
C LEU A 47 3.77 0.97 -5.97
N CYS A 48 2.79 1.33 -6.80
CA CYS A 48 2.76 2.60 -7.54
C CYS A 48 2.92 3.80 -6.60
N ARG A 49 2.15 3.83 -5.51
CA ARG A 49 2.17 4.92 -4.52
C ARG A 49 3.49 4.97 -3.77
N TYR A 50 4.09 3.82 -3.48
CA TYR A 50 5.37 3.73 -2.77
C TYR A 50 6.54 4.20 -3.64
N GLU A 51 6.58 3.77 -4.91
CA GLU A 51 7.64 4.11 -5.86
C GLU A 51 7.57 5.57 -6.33
N LEU A 52 6.40 6.02 -6.81
CA LEU A 52 6.24 7.35 -7.41
C LEU A 52 6.04 8.46 -6.38
N LYS A 53 5.52 8.14 -5.19
CA LYS A 53 5.16 9.11 -4.12
C LYS A 53 4.23 10.25 -4.58
N ASP A 54 3.61 10.09 -5.74
CA ASP A 54 2.68 11.03 -6.36
C ASP A 54 1.31 10.35 -6.53
N PRO A 55 0.24 10.77 -5.82
CA PRO A 55 -1.06 10.11 -5.91
C PRO A 55 -1.72 10.25 -7.29
N ARG A 56 -1.42 11.33 -8.02
CA ARG A 56 -2.02 11.65 -9.33
C ARG A 56 -1.68 10.64 -10.42
N LYS A 57 -0.49 10.04 -10.36
CA LYS A 57 -0.03 9.05 -11.34
C LYS A 57 -0.64 7.67 -11.13
N CYS A 58 -1.18 7.42 -9.93
CA CYS A 58 -1.73 6.13 -9.52
C CYS A 58 -3.26 6.11 -9.49
N LEU A 59 -3.93 7.08 -10.14
CA LEU A 59 -5.39 7.19 -10.12
C LEU A 59 -6.05 6.00 -10.79
N LYS A 60 -5.51 5.52 -11.92
CA LYS A 60 -6.04 4.40 -12.68
C LYS A 60 -6.08 3.12 -11.84
N GLU A 61 -4.97 2.81 -11.17
CA GLU A 61 -4.82 1.65 -10.29
C GLU A 61 -5.77 1.77 -9.08
N GLY A 62 -5.94 3.00 -8.56
CA GLY A 62 -6.95 3.29 -7.55
C GLY A 62 -8.37 2.97 -8.05
N LYS A 63 -8.68 3.30 -9.31
CA LYS A 63 -9.97 2.96 -9.93
C LYS A 63 -10.17 1.47 -10.08
N ASP A 64 -9.13 0.74 -10.44
CA ASP A 64 -9.22 -0.71 -10.61
C ASP A 64 -9.49 -1.42 -9.28
N ILE A 65 -8.94 -0.93 -8.16
CA ILE A 65 -9.22 -1.46 -6.83
C ILE A 65 -10.67 -1.25 -6.43
N THR A 66 -11.19 -0.03 -6.59
CA THR A 66 -12.57 0.30 -6.20
C THR A 66 -13.56 -0.51 -7.04
N ASN A 67 -13.29 -0.71 -8.32
CA ASN A 67 -14.08 -1.59 -9.20
C ASN A 67 -14.05 -3.05 -8.71
N CYS A 68 -12.86 -3.59 -8.39
CA CYS A 68 -12.76 -4.95 -7.87
C CYS A 68 -13.52 -5.12 -6.55
N ALA A 69 -13.43 -4.14 -5.64
CA ALA A 69 -14.18 -4.16 -4.39
C ALA A 69 -15.70 -4.12 -4.63
N LEU A 70 -16.18 -3.31 -5.58
CA LEU A 70 -17.59 -3.28 -5.97
C LEU A 70 -18.08 -4.65 -6.45
N GLU A 71 -17.31 -5.34 -7.28
CA GLU A 71 -17.64 -6.70 -7.73
C GLU A 71 -17.76 -7.69 -6.57
N VAL A 72 -16.83 -7.64 -5.61
CA VAL A 72 -16.89 -8.49 -4.41
C VAL A 72 -18.18 -8.26 -3.63
N PHE A 73 -18.57 -7.00 -3.41
CA PHE A 73 -19.81 -6.69 -2.70
C PHE A 73 -21.06 -7.09 -3.49
N GLN A 74 -21.05 -6.96 -4.82
CA GLN A 74 -22.13 -7.45 -5.66
C GLN A 74 -22.29 -8.97 -5.55
N ASP A 75 -21.18 -9.70 -5.51
CA ASP A 75 -21.19 -11.16 -5.40
C ASP A 75 -21.62 -11.63 -4.01
N ILE A 76 -21.18 -10.96 -2.94
CA ILE A 76 -21.68 -11.20 -1.58
C ILE A 76 -23.18 -10.96 -1.52
N LYS A 77 -23.68 -9.88 -2.12
CA LYS A 77 -25.11 -9.54 -2.14
C LYS A 77 -25.95 -10.56 -2.92
N LYS A 78 -25.42 -11.14 -4.00
CA LYS A 78 -26.11 -12.18 -4.79
C LYS A 78 -26.15 -13.53 -4.07
N ASN A 79 -25.04 -13.91 -3.43
CA ASN A 79 -24.84 -15.28 -2.96
C ASN A 79 -25.02 -15.44 -1.45
N CYS A 80 -24.47 -14.55 -0.62
CA CYS A 80 -24.30 -14.72 0.83
C CYS A 80 -24.88 -13.57 1.66
N ARG A 81 -25.94 -12.92 1.15
CA ARG A 81 -26.50 -11.70 1.77
C ARG A 81 -26.92 -11.91 3.23
N ASN A 82 -27.59 -13.03 3.51
CA ASN A 82 -28.17 -13.28 4.83
C ASN A 82 -27.09 -13.56 5.87
N GLU A 83 -26.09 -14.41 5.56
CA GLU A 83 -24.98 -14.68 6.48
C GLU A 83 -24.13 -13.43 6.70
N PHE A 84 -23.90 -12.64 5.65
CA PHE A 84 -23.15 -11.40 5.73
C PHE A 84 -23.84 -10.35 6.60
N GLN A 85 -25.16 -10.14 6.43
CA GLN A 85 -25.94 -9.22 7.25
C GLN A 85 -25.87 -9.61 8.72
N ALA A 86 -26.08 -10.89 9.04
CA ALA A 86 -26.00 -11.39 10.42
C ALA A 86 -24.61 -11.19 11.05
N HIS A 87 -23.54 -11.31 10.26
CA HIS A 87 -22.19 -11.04 10.72
C HIS A 87 -21.96 -9.54 10.98
N VAL A 88 -22.40 -8.68 10.07
CA VAL A 88 -22.30 -7.22 10.22
C VAL A 88 -23.11 -6.72 11.41
N ASP A 89 -24.33 -7.23 11.62
CA ASP A 89 -25.18 -6.86 12.74
C ASP A 89 -24.54 -7.25 14.08
N CYS A 90 -23.88 -8.42 14.13
CA CYS A 90 -23.10 -8.83 15.30
C CYS A 90 -21.93 -7.88 15.56
N MET A 91 -21.18 -7.51 14.51
CA MET A 91 -20.07 -6.57 14.65
C MET A 91 -20.50 -5.16 15.06
N LEU A 92 -21.68 -4.73 14.62
CA LEU A 92 -22.29 -3.46 15.03
C LEU A 92 -22.72 -3.49 16.50
N ALA A 93 -23.29 -4.62 16.96
CA ALA A 93 -23.70 -4.79 18.34
C ALA A 93 -22.50 -4.88 19.31
N SER A 94 -21.36 -5.34 18.83
CA SER A 94 -20.13 -5.44 19.62
C SER A 94 -19.33 -4.13 19.60
N SER A 95 -18.89 -3.65 20.77
CA SER A 95 -17.85 -2.63 20.88
C SER A 95 -16.49 -3.15 20.38
N LEU A 96 -15.49 -2.26 20.19
CA LEU A 96 -14.11 -2.38 19.64
C LEU A 96 -13.50 -3.79 19.33
N ASN A 97 -13.83 -4.84 20.08
CA ASN A 97 -13.37 -6.23 19.91
C ASN A 97 -14.47 -7.16 19.33
N GLY A 98 -15.12 -6.73 18.24
CA GLY A 98 -16.25 -7.47 17.68
C GLY A 98 -15.93 -8.82 17.06
N GLU A 99 -14.71 -9.01 16.56
CA GLU A 99 -14.31 -10.24 15.86
C GLU A 99 -14.30 -11.46 16.79
N GLU A 100 -13.81 -11.30 18.02
CA GLU A 100 -13.75 -12.39 19.01
C GLU A 100 -15.15 -12.87 19.42
N LYS A 101 -16.11 -11.95 19.54
CA LYS A 101 -17.48 -12.25 19.97
C LYS A 101 -18.34 -12.82 18.84
N CYS A 102 -18.00 -12.51 17.58
CA CYS A 102 -18.77 -12.86 16.40
C CYS A 102 -18.26 -14.12 15.67
N GLY A 103 -17.46 -14.98 16.31
CA GLY A 103 -16.91 -16.18 15.67
C GLY A 103 -17.93 -17.13 15.05
N LYS A 104 -19.15 -17.24 15.62
CA LYS A 104 -20.24 -18.07 15.06
C LYS A 104 -20.78 -17.52 13.73
N THR A 105 -21.08 -16.22 13.69
CA THR A 105 -21.60 -15.55 12.48
C THR A 105 -20.52 -15.42 11.41
N GLN A 106 -19.26 -15.26 11.83
CA GLN A 106 -18.10 -15.33 10.96
C GLN A 106 -17.97 -16.71 10.32
N GLY A 107 -18.02 -17.79 11.10
CA GLY A 107 -17.93 -19.15 10.57
C GLY A 107 -19.04 -19.48 9.55
N SER A 108 -20.26 -19.00 9.77
CA SER A 108 -21.35 -19.16 8.79
C SER A 108 -21.10 -18.38 7.50
N PHE A 109 -20.56 -17.16 7.60
CA PHE A 109 -20.25 -16.34 6.44
C PHE A 109 -19.08 -16.90 5.64
N ASP A 110 -17.99 -17.29 6.31
CA ASP A 110 -16.82 -17.91 5.72
C ASP A 110 -17.18 -19.21 4.99
N LYS A 111 -18.08 -20.01 5.56
CA LYS A 111 -18.62 -21.22 4.91
C LYS A 111 -19.35 -20.90 3.60
N CYS A 112 -20.24 -19.89 3.61
CA CYS A 112 -20.97 -19.49 2.41
C CYS A 112 -20.02 -18.98 1.31
N MET A 113 -19.03 -18.17 1.67
CA MET A 113 -18.02 -17.64 0.74
C MET A 113 -17.20 -18.75 0.10
N LYS A 114 -16.80 -19.76 0.90
CA LYS A 114 -16.09 -20.94 0.41
C LYS A 114 -16.96 -21.77 -0.54
N GLU A 115 -18.20 -22.06 -0.17
CA GLU A 115 -19.10 -22.92 -0.95
C GLU A 115 -19.57 -22.29 -2.26
N LYS A 116 -19.89 -21.00 -2.28
CA LYS A 116 -20.50 -20.33 -3.44
C LYS A 116 -19.51 -19.58 -4.33
N LEU A 117 -18.46 -19.00 -3.74
CA LEU A 117 -17.51 -18.16 -4.46
C LEU A 117 -16.11 -18.77 -4.55
N ASN A 118 -15.86 -19.92 -3.90
CA ASN A 118 -14.55 -20.56 -3.84
C ASN A 118 -13.44 -19.63 -3.30
N ILE A 119 -13.82 -18.66 -2.45
CA ILE A 119 -12.87 -17.75 -1.80
C ILE A 119 -12.74 -18.20 -0.35
N GLU A 120 -11.57 -18.71 -0.01
CA GLU A 120 -11.24 -19.06 1.37
C GLU A 120 -10.65 -17.86 2.10
N ARG A 121 -10.98 -17.76 3.39
CA ARG A 121 -10.34 -16.79 4.27
C ARG A 121 -8.87 -17.20 4.47
N PRO A 122 -7.90 -16.32 4.21
CA PRO A 122 -6.50 -16.64 4.41
C PRO A 122 -6.18 -16.81 5.89
N TYR A 123 -5.08 -17.52 6.18
CA TYR A 123 -4.62 -17.74 7.54
C TYR A 123 -4.14 -16.44 8.21
N TYR A 124 -4.03 -16.49 9.53
CA TYR A 124 -3.52 -15.38 10.32
C TYR A 124 -2.06 -15.07 9.97
N GLY A 125 -1.79 -13.84 9.52
CA GLY A 125 -0.45 -13.40 9.12
C GLY A 125 -0.23 -13.33 7.59
N TYR A 126 -1.11 -13.90 6.77
CA TYR A 126 -1.00 -13.86 5.31
C TYR A 126 -0.83 -12.43 4.73
N PHE A 127 -1.53 -11.45 5.31
CA PHE A 127 -1.44 -10.06 4.87
C PHE A 127 -0.24 -9.30 5.47
N CYS A 128 0.44 -9.88 6.45
CA CYS A 128 1.65 -9.31 7.05
C CYS A 128 2.91 -9.71 6.28
N GLU A 129 2.83 -10.73 5.43
CA GLU A 129 3.94 -11.19 4.62
C GLU A 129 4.28 -10.18 3.52
N ALA A 130 5.58 -9.99 3.27
CA ALA A 130 6.04 -9.16 2.17
C ALA A 130 5.74 -9.86 0.85
N LYS A 131 4.90 -9.23 0.02
CA LYS A 131 4.49 -9.76 -1.28
C LYS A 131 5.36 -9.15 -2.36
N VAL A 132 5.97 -10.00 -3.18
CA VAL A 132 6.65 -9.57 -4.41
C VAL A 132 5.59 -9.44 -5.49
N HIS A 133 5.49 -8.25 -6.08
CA HIS A 133 4.52 -7.95 -7.13
C HIS A 133 5.23 -7.57 -8.42
N ASP A 134 4.98 -8.33 -9.48
CA ASP A 134 5.54 -8.08 -10.80
C ASP A 134 4.65 -7.08 -11.53
N SER A 135 5.07 -5.82 -11.56
CA SER A 135 4.36 -4.76 -12.27
C SER A 135 4.85 -4.62 -13.72
N PRO A 136 3.96 -4.34 -14.68
CA PRO A 136 4.34 -4.05 -16.06
C PRO A 136 4.94 -2.63 -16.22
N ARG A 137 4.84 -1.78 -15.19
CA ARG A 137 5.29 -0.39 -15.23
C ARG A 137 6.82 -0.33 -15.14
N PRO A 138 7.49 0.59 -15.87
CA PRO A 138 8.91 0.82 -15.66
C PRO A 138 9.16 1.38 -14.26
N LYS A 139 10.24 0.92 -13.61
CA LYS A 139 10.67 1.45 -12.31
C LYS A 139 11.04 2.93 -12.46
N PRO A 140 10.64 3.81 -11.52
CA PRO A 140 11.05 5.20 -11.54
C PRO A 140 12.57 5.32 -11.44
N GLU A 141 13.13 6.35 -12.08
CA GLU A 141 14.56 6.63 -11.92
C GLU A 141 14.89 6.90 -10.45
N PRO A 142 15.99 6.31 -9.92
CA PRO A 142 16.41 6.60 -8.57
C PRO A 142 16.69 8.10 -8.44
N ARG A 143 16.27 8.69 -7.31
CA ARG A 143 16.54 10.09 -7.02
C ARG A 143 18.06 10.31 -7.06
N LYS A 144 18.52 11.08 -8.03
CA LYS A 144 19.94 11.46 -8.11
C LYS A 144 20.27 12.29 -6.88
N GLU A 145 21.11 11.74 -6.02
CA GLU A 145 21.65 12.52 -4.91
C GLU A 145 22.49 13.65 -5.49
N PRO A 146 22.37 14.88 -4.96
CA PRO A 146 23.23 15.97 -5.40
C PRO A 146 24.66 15.62 -5.02
N VAL A 147 25.47 15.26 -6.02
CA VAL A 147 26.91 15.11 -5.85
C VAL A 147 27.48 16.51 -5.75
N PHE A 148 27.85 16.92 -4.55
CA PHE A 148 28.59 18.14 -4.34
C PHE A 148 30.07 17.84 -4.57
N PRO A 149 30.75 18.51 -5.52
CA PRO A 149 32.18 18.34 -5.68
C PRO A 149 32.92 18.77 -4.41
N ASN A 150 34.00 18.07 -4.07
CA ASN A 150 34.90 18.53 -3.02
C ASN A 150 35.40 19.93 -3.39
N ARG A 151 35.34 20.86 -2.44
CA ARG A 151 35.81 22.23 -2.66
C ARG A 151 37.32 22.31 -2.88
N LEU A 152 38.04 21.33 -2.35
CA LEU A 152 39.48 21.19 -2.49
C LEU A 152 39.78 20.33 -3.73
N PRO A 153 40.84 20.66 -4.49
CA PRO A 153 41.34 19.75 -5.51
C PRO A 153 41.74 18.42 -4.87
N ASP A 154 41.58 17.34 -5.63
CA ASP A 154 42.04 16.03 -5.18
C ASP A 154 43.54 16.07 -4.86
N PRO A 155 43.99 15.41 -3.78
CA PRO A 155 45.41 15.40 -3.43
C PRO A 155 46.23 14.78 -4.57
N ALA A 156 47.46 15.26 -4.74
CA ALA A 156 48.38 14.72 -5.74
C ALA A 156 48.56 13.20 -5.53
N PRO A 157 48.69 12.40 -6.60
CA PRO A 157 48.91 10.96 -6.47
C PRO A 157 50.26 10.67 -5.79
N ALA A 158 50.31 9.59 -5.00
CA ALA A 158 51.54 9.17 -4.31
C ALA A 158 52.65 8.78 -5.30
N PRO A 159 53.94 8.91 -4.94
CA PRO A 159 54.45 9.17 -3.59
C PRO A 159 54.47 10.65 -3.19
N TYR A 160 54.04 10.92 -1.96
CA TYR A 160 54.14 12.27 -1.39
C TYR A 160 55.59 12.59 -1.00
N PRO A 161 56.05 13.83 -1.19
CA PRO A 161 57.36 14.25 -0.69
C PRO A 161 57.39 14.13 0.84
N PRO A 162 58.55 13.80 1.44
CA PRO A 162 58.67 13.78 2.89
C PRO A 162 58.34 15.16 3.48
N PRO A 163 57.77 15.20 4.70
CA PRO A 163 57.42 16.47 5.34
C PRO A 163 58.68 17.33 5.51
N ARG A 164 58.59 18.58 5.04
CA ARG A 164 59.69 19.54 5.20
C ARG A 164 59.90 19.79 6.71
N HIS A 165 61.05 19.37 7.22
CA HIS A 165 61.45 19.43 8.65
C HIS A 165 60.82 18.39 9.60
N GLY A 166 60.41 17.21 9.10
CA GLY A 166 59.97 16.12 9.98
C GLY A 166 58.75 16.49 10.84
N TRP A 167 58.74 16.09 12.11
CA TRP A 167 57.69 16.46 13.05
C TRP A 167 57.91 17.90 13.53
N ARG A 168 57.03 18.84 13.14
CA ARG A 168 57.07 20.24 13.62
C ARG A 168 56.45 20.40 15.02
N GLY A 169 56.88 19.58 15.97
CA GLY A 169 56.55 19.72 17.39
C GLY A 169 57.59 20.60 18.10
N LEU A 170 57.18 21.34 19.13
CA LEU A 170 58.06 22.25 19.90
C LEU A 170 59.31 21.57 20.50
N PHE A 171 59.32 20.24 20.62
CA PHE A 171 60.39 19.44 21.21
C PHE A 171 60.94 18.35 20.28
N ALA A 172 60.68 18.46 18.97
CA ALA A 172 61.25 17.54 18.00
C ALA A 172 62.68 18.00 17.65
N GLU A 173 63.69 17.25 18.11
CA GLU A 173 65.05 17.29 17.55
C GLU A 173 65.08 16.74 16.12
#